data_AF-T0ZXR8-F1
#
_entry.id   AF-T0ZXR8-F1
#
_cell.length_a   1.000
_cell.length_b   1.000
_cell.length_c   1.000
_cell.angle_alpha   90.00
_cell.angle_beta   90.00
_cell.angle_gamma   90.00
#
_symmetry.space_group_name_H-M   'P 1'
#
loop_
_entity.id
_entity.type
_entity.pdbx_description
1 polymer ?
#
loop_
_entity_poly.entity_id
_entity_poly.type
_entity_poly.pdbx_seq_one_letter_code
_entity_poly.pdbx_strand_id
1 'polypeptide(L)'
;CATPVTEGMRVSTLSPRALSAQHATMEFLLINHPLDCPVCDQGGECELQDLAMGYGFDHSRFREPKRVVPDENIGPLVSTDMTRCIYCSRCVRFGQEIAGDPELAITGRGEHSEVRSFLGRELESELSGNIIDLCPVGALNSKPFRFAARTWEMLALPGISAHDAMGSHLWGHTLRGRLMRVVPRPAPERNEI
;
A
#
# COMPACT_ATOMS: atom_id res chain seq x y z
N CYS A 1 -10.22 -8.48 -11.56
CA CYS A 1 -9.72 -9.61 -10.75
C CYS A 1 -10.80 -10.64 -10.41
N ALA A 2 -12.10 -10.30 -10.39
CA ALA A 2 -13.15 -11.22 -9.90
C ALA A 2 -13.82 -12.12 -10.97
N THR A 3 -13.69 -11.80 -12.26
CA THR A 3 -14.38 -12.56 -13.32
C THR A 3 -13.71 -13.93 -13.55
N PRO A 4 -14.40 -15.07 -13.32
CA PRO A 4 -13.83 -16.39 -13.60
C PRO A 4 -13.72 -16.64 -15.11
N VAL A 5 -12.71 -17.42 -15.52
CA VAL A 5 -12.51 -17.81 -16.93
C VAL A 5 -13.58 -18.81 -17.35
N THR A 6 -14.11 -18.67 -18.56
CA THR A 6 -15.12 -19.57 -19.14
C THR A 6 -14.64 -20.09 -20.49
N GLU A 7 -15.16 -21.25 -20.91
CA GLU A 7 -14.84 -21.85 -22.22
C GLU A 7 -15.11 -20.86 -23.36
N GLY A 8 -14.19 -20.77 -24.33
CA GLY A 8 -14.27 -19.84 -25.46
C GLY A 8 -14.06 -18.36 -25.14
N MET A 9 -13.76 -17.97 -23.89
CA MET A 9 -13.48 -16.58 -23.51
C MET A 9 -12.23 -16.05 -24.26
N ARG A 10 -12.36 -14.87 -24.89
CA ARG A 10 -11.24 -14.14 -25.48
C ARG A 10 -10.98 -12.85 -24.70
N VAL A 11 -9.78 -12.71 -24.16
CA VAL A 11 -9.37 -11.54 -23.37
C VAL A 11 -8.48 -10.65 -24.23
N SER A 12 -8.87 -9.38 -24.38
CA SER A 12 -8.05 -8.36 -25.06
C SER A 12 -7.71 -7.24 -24.10
N THR A 13 -6.51 -7.31 -23.53
CA THR A 13 -6.02 -6.37 -22.50
C THR A 13 -5.59 -5.02 -23.07
N LEU A 14 -5.27 -4.96 -24.37
CA LEU A 14 -4.83 -3.75 -25.07
C LEU A 14 -5.90 -3.17 -26.01
N SER A 15 -7.15 -3.61 -25.89
CA SER A 15 -8.25 -3.04 -26.66
C SER A 15 -8.47 -1.56 -26.29
N PRO A 16 -8.96 -0.71 -27.21
CA PRO A 16 -9.24 0.70 -26.90
C PRO A 16 -10.16 0.89 -25.68
N ARG A 17 -11.10 -0.03 -25.48
CA ARG A 17 -12.00 -0.03 -24.32
C ARG A 17 -11.26 -0.32 -23.00
N ALA A 18 -10.33 -1.29 -23.01
CA ALA A 18 -9.56 -1.63 -21.82
C ALA A 18 -8.64 -0.48 -21.40
N LEU A 19 -7.90 0.09 -22.36
CA LEU A 19 -7.02 1.24 -22.11
C LEU A 19 -7.81 2.45 -21.61
N SER A 20 -8.95 2.77 -22.23
CA SER A 20 -9.82 3.87 -21.79
C SER A 20 -10.31 3.68 -20.35
N ALA A 21 -10.68 2.45 -19.97
CA ALA A 21 -11.11 2.14 -18.60
C ALA A 21 -9.97 2.28 -17.59
N GLN A 22 -8.74 1.88 -17.94
CA GLN A 22 -7.55 2.06 -17.10
C GLN A 22 -7.25 3.55 -16.88
N HIS A 23 -7.24 4.35 -17.94
CA HIS A 23 -7.04 5.80 -17.85
C HIS A 23 -8.10 6.48 -16.98
N ALA A 24 -9.38 6.14 -17.18
CA ALA A 24 -10.46 6.70 -16.37
C ALA A 24 -10.34 6.31 -14.89
N THR A 25 -10.00 5.04 -14.60
CA THR A 25 -9.79 4.57 -13.22
C THR A 25 -8.64 5.34 -12.57
N MET A 26 -7.52 5.49 -13.28
CA MET A 26 -6.36 6.22 -12.77
C MET A 26 -6.70 7.68 -12.47
N GLU A 27 -7.46 8.33 -13.35
CA GLU A 27 -7.94 9.69 -13.10
C GLU A 27 -8.77 9.76 -11.82
N PHE A 28 -9.74 8.86 -11.61
CA PHE A 28 -10.54 8.83 -10.37
C PHE A 28 -9.71 8.60 -9.12
N LEU A 29 -8.68 7.74 -9.18
CA LEU A 29 -7.76 7.52 -8.06
C LEU A 29 -6.99 8.81 -7.73
N LEU A 30 -6.56 9.56 -8.74
CA LEU A 30 -5.74 10.77 -8.59
C LEU A 30 -6.54 12.06 -8.31
N ILE A 31 -7.86 12.07 -8.57
CA ILE A 31 -8.73 13.24 -8.34
C ILE A 31 -8.58 13.76 -6.91
N ASN A 32 -8.67 12.87 -5.93
CA ASN A 32 -8.59 13.23 -4.50
C ASN A 32 -7.28 12.81 -3.82
N HIS A 33 -6.34 12.20 -4.55
CA HIS A 33 -5.01 11.90 -4.01
C HIS A 33 -4.18 13.19 -3.89
N PRO A 34 -3.46 13.40 -2.76
CA PRO A 34 -2.70 14.63 -2.52
C PRO A 34 -1.40 14.66 -3.35
N LEU A 35 -0.85 15.86 -3.56
CA LEU A 35 0.40 16.07 -4.29
C LEU A 35 1.63 15.88 -3.38
N ASP A 36 1.64 14.78 -2.64
CA ASP A 36 2.59 14.53 -1.57
C ASP A 36 3.81 13.70 -2.01
N CYS A 37 3.91 13.29 -3.28
CA CYS A 37 4.98 12.40 -3.74
C CYS A 37 6.40 12.80 -3.28
N PRO A 38 6.79 14.10 -3.23
CA PRO A 38 8.12 14.49 -2.74
C PRO A 38 8.36 14.23 -1.25
N VAL A 39 7.31 14.21 -0.43
CA VAL A 39 7.39 14.01 1.03
C VAL A 39 6.93 12.62 1.45
N CYS A 40 6.17 11.93 0.61
CA CYS A 40 5.68 10.56 0.82
C CYS A 40 6.84 9.58 0.95
N ASP A 41 6.87 8.75 2.00
CA ASP A 41 7.94 7.79 2.26
C ASP A 41 8.05 6.72 1.16
N GLN A 42 6.90 6.19 0.70
CA GLN A 42 6.80 5.27 -0.43
C GLN A 42 7.06 5.90 -1.81
N GLY A 43 7.38 7.21 -1.89
CA GLY A 43 7.78 7.82 -3.16
C GLY A 43 8.95 7.06 -3.79
N GLY A 44 8.78 6.58 -5.01
CA GLY A 44 9.76 5.72 -5.72
C GLY A 44 9.57 4.21 -5.57
N GLU A 45 8.67 3.75 -4.71
CA GLU A 45 8.23 2.35 -4.62
C GLU A 45 6.70 2.22 -4.57
N CYS A 46 5.99 3.28 -4.94
CA CYS A 46 4.54 3.39 -4.85
C CYS A 46 3.89 2.76 -6.11
N GLU A 47 3.09 1.71 -5.93
CA GLU A 47 2.36 1.04 -7.01
C GLU A 47 1.46 2.03 -7.78
N LEU A 48 0.81 2.97 -7.07
CA LEU A 48 0.00 4.00 -7.74
C LEU A 48 0.84 4.92 -8.63
N GLN A 49 2.06 5.27 -8.21
CA GLN A 49 2.95 6.11 -8.99
C GLN A 49 3.36 5.41 -10.29
N ASP A 50 3.77 4.15 -10.19
CA ASP A 50 4.20 3.35 -11.35
C ASP A 50 3.04 3.11 -12.32
N LEU A 51 1.86 2.78 -11.80
CA LEU A 51 0.66 2.61 -12.62
C LEU A 51 0.21 3.93 -13.26
N ALA A 52 0.36 5.06 -12.57
CA ALA A 52 0.04 6.38 -13.14
C ALA A 52 1.00 6.75 -14.28
N MET A 53 2.28 6.39 -14.17
CA MET A 53 3.25 6.61 -15.25
C MET A 53 2.94 5.75 -16.49
N GLY A 54 2.43 4.52 -16.30
CA GLY A 54 2.11 3.62 -17.41
C GLY A 54 0.71 3.81 -18.03
N TYR A 55 -0.30 4.09 -17.19
CA TYR A 55 -1.72 4.08 -17.55
C TYR A 55 -2.46 5.37 -17.17
N GLY A 56 -1.78 6.39 -16.64
CA GLY A 56 -2.36 7.70 -16.34
C GLY A 56 -2.37 8.64 -17.54
N PHE A 57 -3.08 9.75 -17.40
CA PHE A 57 -2.91 10.91 -18.28
C PHE A 57 -1.71 11.75 -17.83
N ASP A 58 -1.14 12.51 -18.76
CA ASP A 58 -0.05 13.46 -18.51
C ASP A 58 -0.49 14.71 -17.73
N HIS A 59 -1.80 15.01 -17.71
CA HIS A 59 -2.37 16.15 -17.00
C HIS A 59 -3.67 15.79 -16.27
N SER A 60 -3.95 16.49 -15.17
CA SER A 60 -5.23 16.41 -14.47
C SER A 60 -6.22 17.43 -15.02
N ARG A 61 -7.49 17.03 -15.15
CA ARG A 61 -8.61 17.93 -15.48
C ARG A 61 -9.32 18.46 -14.23
N PHE A 62 -9.05 17.87 -13.06
CA PHE A 62 -9.68 18.21 -11.80
C PHE A 62 -9.06 19.48 -11.22
N ARG A 63 -9.90 20.48 -10.93
CA ARG A 63 -9.48 21.80 -10.43
C ARG A 63 -10.11 22.17 -9.09
N GLU A 64 -10.97 21.32 -8.57
CA GLU A 64 -11.69 21.58 -7.32
C GLU A 64 -10.81 21.27 -6.10
N PRO A 65 -11.19 21.78 -4.91
CA PRO A 65 -10.53 21.40 -3.67
C PRO A 65 -10.55 19.89 -3.47
N LYS A 66 -9.37 19.32 -3.21
CA LYS A 66 -9.23 17.92 -2.85
C LYS A 66 -9.70 17.72 -1.41
N ARG A 67 -10.32 16.57 -1.14
CA ARG A 67 -10.65 16.17 0.23
C ARG A 67 -9.39 15.99 1.07
N VAL A 68 -9.52 16.19 2.37
CA VAL A 68 -8.47 15.94 3.37
C VAL A 68 -9.07 15.04 4.44
N VAL A 69 -8.34 13.99 4.81
CA VAL A 69 -8.75 13.00 5.80
C VAL A 69 -7.81 13.12 6.99
N PRO A 70 -8.32 13.24 8.23
CA PRO A 70 -7.46 13.30 9.41
C PRO A 70 -6.73 11.97 9.62
N ASP A 71 -5.49 12.07 10.07
CA ASP A 71 -4.68 10.91 10.43
C ASP A 71 -5.05 10.41 11.83
N GLU A 72 -4.96 9.10 12.02
CA GLU A 72 -5.23 8.43 13.29
C GLU A 72 -3.97 7.76 13.81
N ASN A 73 -3.69 7.89 15.10
CA ASN A 73 -2.58 7.18 15.72
C ASN A 73 -3.00 5.73 16.03
N ILE A 74 -2.56 4.80 15.19
CA ILE A 74 -2.89 3.36 15.29
C ILE A 74 -1.76 2.54 15.93
N GLY A 75 -0.89 3.18 16.72
CA GLY A 75 0.19 2.52 17.46
C GLY A 75 1.60 2.93 17.03
N PRO A 76 2.64 2.31 17.59
CA PRO A 76 4.03 2.78 17.44
C PRO A 76 4.73 2.33 16.15
N LEU A 77 4.21 1.31 15.46
CA LEU A 77 4.87 0.72 14.28
C LEU A 77 4.39 1.32 12.95
N VAL A 78 3.09 1.60 12.84
CA VAL A 78 2.49 2.09 11.61
C VAL A 78 2.16 3.58 11.75
N SER A 79 2.63 4.37 10.79
CA SER A 79 2.24 5.77 10.63
C SER A 79 1.19 5.88 9.53
N THR A 80 0.24 6.79 9.72
CA THR A 80 -0.91 6.99 8.85
C THR A 80 -0.80 8.34 8.15
N ASP A 81 -1.09 8.34 6.85
CA ASP A 81 -1.28 9.54 6.03
C ASP A 81 -2.55 9.31 5.18
N MET A 82 -3.71 9.31 5.82
CA MET A 82 -4.97 8.77 5.28
C MET A 82 -5.53 9.56 4.10
N THR A 83 -5.09 10.81 3.93
CA THR A 83 -5.40 11.59 2.71
C THR A 83 -4.84 10.89 1.45
N ARG A 84 -3.74 10.12 1.56
CA ARG A 84 -3.15 9.34 0.45
C ARG A 84 -3.90 8.04 0.17
N CYS A 85 -4.77 7.57 1.07
CA CYS A 85 -5.47 6.30 0.92
C CYS A 85 -6.46 6.33 -0.26
N ILE A 86 -6.41 5.29 -1.08
CA ILE A 86 -7.30 5.10 -2.24
C ILE A 86 -8.46 4.13 -1.99
N TYR A 87 -8.68 3.73 -0.74
CA TYR A 87 -9.75 2.79 -0.32
C TYR A 87 -9.79 1.45 -1.06
N CYS A 88 -8.62 0.91 -1.41
CA CYS A 88 -8.52 -0.40 -2.04
C CYS A 88 -8.87 -1.60 -1.13
N SER A 89 -9.15 -1.34 0.15
CA SER A 89 -9.49 -2.30 1.22
C SER A 89 -8.48 -3.43 1.47
N ARG A 90 -7.26 -3.38 0.90
CA ARG A 90 -6.23 -4.43 1.10
C ARG A 90 -5.87 -4.61 2.58
N CYS A 91 -5.64 -3.54 3.33
CA CYS A 91 -5.28 -3.60 4.75
C CYS A 91 -6.43 -4.14 5.63
N VAL A 92 -7.67 -3.73 5.36
CA VAL A 92 -8.87 -4.19 6.09
C VAL A 92 -9.08 -5.69 5.89
N ARG A 93 -8.99 -6.16 4.63
CA ARG A 93 -9.11 -7.59 4.31
C ARG A 93 -7.96 -8.39 4.92
N PHE A 94 -6.73 -7.86 4.93
CA PHE A 94 -5.61 -8.54 5.59
C PHE A 94 -5.86 -8.79 7.07
N GLY A 95 -6.35 -7.79 7.81
CA GLY A 95 -6.73 -7.97 9.21
C GLY A 95 -7.77 -9.07 9.40
N GLN A 96 -8.83 -9.03 8.58
CA GLN A 96 -9.96 -9.97 8.64
C GLN A 96 -9.61 -11.40 8.23
N GLU A 97 -8.83 -11.56 7.16
CA GLU A 97 -8.64 -12.84 6.47
C GLU A 97 -7.33 -13.52 6.86
N ILE A 98 -6.26 -12.76 7.15
CA ILE A 98 -4.91 -13.29 7.38
C ILE A 98 -4.49 -13.13 8.84
N ALA A 99 -4.54 -11.91 9.38
CA ALA A 99 -4.16 -11.67 10.77
C ALA A 99 -5.18 -12.27 11.77
N GLY A 100 -6.43 -12.49 11.32
CA GLY A 100 -7.50 -13.03 12.15
C GLY A 100 -8.09 -12.04 13.16
N ASP A 101 -7.61 -10.79 13.15
CA ASP A 101 -8.10 -9.70 13.99
C ASP A 101 -8.53 -8.49 13.13
N PRO A 102 -9.84 -8.18 13.07
CA PRO A 102 -10.38 -7.08 12.27
C PRO A 102 -10.16 -5.71 12.94
N GLU A 103 -8.89 -5.31 13.08
CA GLU A 103 -8.52 -4.06 13.77
C GLU A 103 -8.77 -2.80 12.94
N LEU A 104 -8.75 -2.90 11.61
CA LEU A 104 -9.07 -1.82 10.68
C LEU A 104 -10.40 -2.05 9.98
N ALA A 105 -11.16 -0.97 9.80
CA ALA A 105 -12.42 -0.99 9.06
C ALA A 105 -12.58 0.25 8.18
N ILE A 106 -13.41 0.12 7.14
CA ILE A 106 -13.88 1.28 6.37
C ILE A 106 -15.17 1.77 7.02
N THR A 107 -15.16 2.99 7.51
CA THR A 107 -16.32 3.68 8.07
C THR A 107 -16.79 4.78 7.12
N GLY A 108 -18.03 5.24 7.27
CA GLY A 108 -18.61 6.24 6.37
C GLY A 108 -19.09 5.67 5.03
N ARG A 109 -19.34 6.54 4.05
CA ARG A 109 -19.84 6.16 2.72
C ARG A 109 -19.45 7.19 1.67
N GLY A 110 -19.20 6.72 0.45
CA GLY A 110 -18.89 7.60 -0.68
C GLY A 110 -17.55 8.28 -0.48
N GLU A 111 -17.47 9.59 -0.75
CA GLU A 111 -16.24 10.38 -0.59
C GLU A 111 -15.79 10.55 0.88
N HIS A 112 -16.73 10.41 1.82
CA HIS A 112 -16.51 10.44 3.26
C HIS A 112 -16.19 9.06 3.85
N SER A 113 -15.81 8.10 3.01
CA SER A 113 -15.32 6.82 3.50
C SER A 113 -13.94 7.01 4.10
N GLU A 114 -13.66 6.36 5.23
CA GLU A 114 -12.39 6.50 5.95
C GLU A 114 -11.94 5.14 6.49
N VAL A 115 -10.66 4.82 6.28
CA VAL A 115 -10.04 3.64 6.90
C VAL A 115 -9.61 4.06 8.30
N ARG A 116 -10.20 3.44 9.33
CA ARG A 116 -9.94 3.77 10.73
C ARG A 116 -9.73 2.50 11.54
N SER A 117 -9.09 2.63 12.70
CA SER A 117 -9.05 1.53 13.66
C SER A 117 -10.37 1.38 14.40
N PHE A 118 -10.68 0.16 14.83
CA PHE A 118 -11.89 -0.13 15.57
C PHE A 118 -11.86 0.56 16.92
N LEU A 119 -12.76 1.54 17.13
CA LEU A 119 -12.89 2.34 18.35
C LEU A 119 -11.61 3.15 18.73
N GLY A 120 -10.76 3.50 17.75
CA GLY A 120 -9.53 4.25 18.01
C GLY A 120 -8.48 3.45 18.80
N ARG A 121 -8.57 2.12 18.78
CA ARG A 121 -7.57 1.22 19.37
C ARG A 121 -6.30 1.23 18.52
N GLU A 122 -5.17 0.96 19.17
CA GLU A 122 -3.92 0.68 18.47
C GLU A 122 -3.98 -0.72 17.83
N LEU A 123 -3.16 -0.95 16.82
CA LEU A 123 -2.98 -2.28 16.25
C LEU A 123 -2.15 -3.14 17.24
N GLU A 124 -2.75 -4.22 17.70
CA GLU A 124 -2.21 -5.19 18.67
C GLU A 124 -1.75 -6.48 17.98
N SER A 125 -2.24 -6.81 16.78
CA SER A 125 -1.83 -8.02 16.07
C SER A 125 -0.32 -8.04 15.78
N GLU A 126 0.29 -9.21 15.96
CA GLU A 126 1.70 -9.48 15.71
C GLU A 126 2.07 -9.37 14.22
N LEU A 127 1.09 -9.53 13.32
CA LEU A 127 1.26 -9.39 11.87
C LEU A 127 0.84 -8.00 11.36
N SER A 128 0.44 -7.09 12.25
CA SER A 128 -0.09 -5.78 11.89
C SER A 128 0.88 -4.93 11.07
N GLY A 129 2.21 -5.11 11.26
CA GLY A 129 3.23 -4.42 10.48
C GLY A 129 3.20 -4.71 8.98
N ASN A 130 2.72 -5.90 8.57
CA ASN A 130 2.71 -6.32 7.16
C ASN A 130 1.71 -5.52 6.30
N ILE A 131 0.80 -4.77 6.92
CA ILE A 131 -0.10 -3.88 6.18
C ILE A 131 0.63 -2.74 5.47
N ILE A 132 1.86 -2.41 5.91
CA ILE A 132 2.71 -1.40 5.27
C ILE A 132 3.12 -1.87 3.87
N ASP A 133 3.57 -3.12 3.75
CA ASP A 133 3.99 -3.70 2.47
C ASP A 133 2.80 -3.98 1.53
N LEU A 134 1.61 -4.26 2.11
CA LEU A 134 0.38 -4.46 1.34
C LEU A 134 -0.23 -3.16 0.81
N CYS A 135 0.13 -2.01 1.38
CA CYS A 135 -0.44 -0.73 1.01
C CYS A 135 0.14 -0.27 -0.35
N PRO A 136 -0.69 -0.13 -1.40
CA PRO A 136 -0.20 0.27 -2.73
C PRO A 136 0.17 1.75 -2.84
N VAL A 137 0.00 2.50 -1.75
CA VAL A 137 0.17 3.95 -1.63
C VAL A 137 0.76 4.26 -0.26
N GLY A 138 1.44 5.40 -0.12
CA GLY A 138 2.10 5.78 1.13
C GLY A 138 1.15 6.30 2.21
N ALA A 139 -0.01 5.65 2.37
CA ALA A 139 -0.99 5.94 3.42
C ALA A 139 -0.70 5.18 4.72
N LEU A 140 -0.07 4.01 4.63
CA LEU A 140 0.40 3.21 5.76
C LEU A 140 1.91 3.02 5.61
N ASN A 141 2.70 3.66 6.47
CA ASN A 141 4.16 3.62 6.38
C ASN A 141 4.78 3.16 7.69
N SER A 142 5.98 2.60 7.65
CA SER A 142 6.74 2.22 8.84
C SER A 142 7.17 3.46 9.63
N LYS A 143 6.58 3.67 10.82
CA LYS A 143 6.91 4.81 11.70
C LYS A 143 8.40 4.82 12.11
N PRO A 144 9.05 3.66 12.40
CA PRO A 144 10.49 3.61 12.69
C PRO A 144 11.40 3.98 11.50
N PHE A 145 10.98 3.67 10.27
CA PHE A 145 11.78 3.91 9.06
C PHE A 145 11.49 5.27 8.40
N ARG A 146 10.31 5.83 8.67
CA ARG A 146 9.79 7.04 8.02
C ARG A 146 10.85 8.14 7.92
N PHE A 147 11.09 8.61 6.69
CA PHE A 147 12.03 9.68 6.35
C PHE A 147 13.52 9.38 6.59
N ALA A 148 13.89 8.14 6.91
CA ALA A 148 15.29 7.79 7.17
C ALA A 148 16.12 7.60 5.88
N ALA A 149 15.50 7.15 4.78
CA ALA A 149 16.16 6.93 3.49
C ALA A 149 15.13 6.86 2.35
N ARG A 150 15.60 6.96 1.09
CA ARG A 150 14.78 6.67 -0.10
C ARG A 150 15.07 5.29 -0.67
N THR A 151 14.07 4.67 -1.28
CA THR A 151 14.17 3.29 -1.77
C THR A 151 15.26 3.10 -2.82
N TRP A 152 15.46 4.07 -3.71
CA TRP A 152 16.51 4.01 -4.74
C TRP A 152 17.94 4.23 -4.20
N GLU A 153 18.11 4.65 -2.96
CA GLU A 153 19.44 4.85 -2.35
C GLU A 153 19.96 3.58 -1.66
N MET A 154 19.07 2.62 -1.40
CA MET A 154 19.36 1.43 -0.60
C MET A 154 19.71 0.22 -1.47
N LEU A 155 20.56 -0.64 -0.92
CA LEU A 155 20.84 -1.97 -1.47
C LEU A 155 20.00 -3.01 -0.73
N ALA A 156 19.26 -3.83 -1.46
CA ALA A 156 18.52 -4.96 -0.91
C ALA A 156 19.41 -6.21 -0.87
N LEU A 157 19.65 -6.74 0.33
CA LEU A 157 20.42 -7.97 0.54
C LEU A 157 19.49 -9.08 1.05
N PRO A 158 19.54 -10.30 0.49
CA PRO A 158 18.69 -11.39 0.94
C PRO A 158 19.16 -11.90 2.31
N GLY A 159 18.21 -12.20 3.19
CA GLY A 159 18.45 -12.74 4.53
C GLY A 159 17.36 -13.72 4.97
N ILE A 160 17.58 -14.30 6.14
CA ILE A 160 16.64 -15.20 6.83
C ILE A 160 16.43 -14.66 8.24
N SER A 161 15.17 -14.63 8.70
CA SER A 161 14.81 -14.20 10.05
C SER A 161 15.47 -15.09 11.09
N ALA A 162 16.11 -14.47 12.08
CA ALA A 162 16.64 -15.14 13.27
C ALA A 162 15.76 -14.89 14.51
N HIS A 163 14.61 -14.24 14.33
CA HIS A 163 13.71 -13.84 15.44
C HIS A 163 12.80 -14.97 15.92
N ASP A 164 12.58 -15.96 15.06
CA ASP A 164 11.75 -17.13 15.34
C ASP A 164 12.35 -18.39 14.68
N ALA A 165 11.71 -19.53 14.92
CA ALA A 165 12.09 -20.80 14.32
C ALA A 165 11.50 -21.02 12.90
N MET A 166 10.71 -20.06 12.39
CA MET A 166 10.10 -20.15 11.06
C MET A 166 11.15 -19.96 9.97
N GLY A 167 12.15 -19.10 10.23
CA GLY A 167 13.20 -18.81 9.27
C GLY A 167 12.63 -18.12 8.03
N SER A 168 11.77 -17.13 8.24
CA SER A 168 11.15 -16.34 7.16
C SER A 168 12.19 -15.66 6.28
N HIS A 169 11.96 -15.62 4.98
CA HIS A 169 12.86 -14.94 4.05
C HIS A 169 12.65 -13.43 4.13
N LEU A 170 13.75 -12.68 4.16
CA LEU A 170 13.74 -11.24 4.34
C LEU A 170 14.62 -10.54 3.30
N TRP A 171 14.27 -9.28 3.01
CA TRP A 171 15.18 -8.31 2.41
C TRP A 171 15.69 -7.37 3.51
N GLY A 172 17.02 -7.36 3.71
CA GLY A 172 17.68 -6.34 4.51
C GLY A 172 18.08 -5.17 3.61
N HIS A 173 17.40 -4.03 3.75
CA HIS A 173 17.72 -2.83 2.99
C HIS A 173 18.81 -2.04 3.71
N THR A 174 19.95 -1.87 3.06
CA THR A 174 21.13 -1.22 3.64
C THR A 174 21.48 0.07 2.91
N LEU A 175 21.92 1.07 3.66
CA LEU A 175 22.44 2.34 3.13
C LEU A 175 23.81 2.59 3.76
N ARG A 176 24.86 2.67 2.92
CA ARG A 176 26.25 2.93 3.35
C ARG A 176 26.72 1.97 4.47
N GLY A 177 26.35 0.68 4.35
CA GLY A 177 26.72 -0.36 5.31
C GLY A 177 25.87 -0.42 6.58
N ARG A 178 24.86 0.45 6.74
CA ARG A 178 23.91 0.41 7.85
C ARG A 178 22.59 -0.21 7.40
N LEU A 179 22.04 -1.14 8.18
CA LEU A 179 20.69 -1.67 7.98
C LEU A 179 19.66 -0.58 8.31
N MET A 180 18.78 -0.27 7.35
CA MET A 180 17.79 0.80 7.45
C MET A 180 16.39 0.26 7.72
N ARG A 181 15.97 -0.75 6.96
CA ARG A 181 14.71 -1.48 7.18
C ARG A 181 14.85 -2.94 6.79
N VAL A 182 13.91 -3.73 7.28
CA VAL A 182 13.73 -5.14 6.93
C VAL A 182 12.32 -5.27 6.40
N VAL A 183 12.17 -5.87 5.21
CA VAL A 183 10.88 -6.13 4.58
C VAL A 183 10.80 -7.62 4.21
N PRO A 184 9.62 -8.23 4.14
CA PRO A 184 9.49 -9.62 3.77
C PRO A 184 9.99 -9.86 2.35
N ARG A 185 10.59 -11.03 2.13
CA ARG A 185 10.94 -11.55 0.80
C ARG A 185 10.03 -12.74 0.53
N PRO A 186 9.19 -12.71 -0.52
CA PRO A 186 8.25 -13.79 -0.80
C PRO A 186 8.95 -15.15 -0.96
N ALA A 187 8.45 -16.15 -0.24
CA ALA A 187 8.88 -17.53 -0.28
C ALA A 187 7.65 -18.44 -0.08
N PRO A 188 7.06 -18.99 -1.15
CA PRO A 188 5.79 -19.72 -1.10
C PRO A 188 5.75 -20.86 -0.06
N GLU A 189 6.90 -21.47 0.21
CA GLU A 189 7.06 -22.56 1.16
C GLU A 189 7.15 -22.13 2.64
N ARG A 190 7.27 -20.82 2.95
CA ARG A 190 7.51 -20.30 4.31
C ARG A 190 6.70 -19.05 4.65
N ASN A 191 6.86 -18.00 3.84
CA ASN A 191 6.21 -16.71 4.02
C ASN A 191 5.78 -16.21 2.63
N GLU A 192 4.50 -16.40 2.32
CA GLU A 192 3.91 -16.03 1.03
C GLU A 192 3.83 -14.52 0.82
N ILE A 193 3.79 -13.78 1.93
CA ILE A 193 3.67 -12.32 2.02
C ILE A 193 4.93 -11.76 2.67
#